data_AF-I7L0W6-F1
#
_entry.id   AF-I7L0W6-F1
#
_cell.length_a   1.000
_cell.length_b   1.000
_cell.length_c   1.000
_cell.angle_alpha   90.00
_cell.angle_beta   90.00
_cell.angle_gamma   90.00
#
_symmetry.space_group_name_H-M   'P 1'
#
loop_
_entity.id
_entity.type
_entity.pdbx_description
1 polymer ?
#
loop_
_entity_poly.entity_id
_entity_poly.type
_entity_poly.pdbx_seq_one_letter_code
_entity_poly.pdbx_strand_id
1 'polypeptide(L)'
;MSYKFQACLSRRGVVKRPASRATVERELAEAKGDLDSAKKSLLESDYKWTIIKAYYSMFHACKSLLFSAGYVEKSHECLIAAIEELFTDRGILPPAIVSDLR
;
A
#
# COMPACT_ATOMS: atom_id res chain seq x y z
N MET A 1 5.48 7.67 16.77
CA MET A 1 5.46 8.51 15.56
C MET A 1 6.87 8.82 15.13
N SER A 2 7.36 8.02 14.21
CA SER A 2 8.63 8.17 13.50
C SER A 2 8.70 9.52 12.80
N TYR A 3 9.93 10.03 12.70
CA TYR A 3 10.21 11.28 12.01
C TYR A 3 9.68 11.29 10.57
N LYS A 4 9.81 10.17 9.84
CA LYS A 4 9.33 10.05 8.45
C LYS A 4 7.81 10.23 8.35
N PHE A 5 7.04 9.55 9.21
CA PHE A 5 5.58 9.67 9.19
C PHE A 5 5.13 11.08 9.61
N GLN A 6 5.77 11.68 10.62
CA GLN A 6 5.50 13.07 11.01
C GLN A 6 5.78 14.05 9.86
N ALA A 7 6.88 13.89 9.14
CA ALA A 7 7.21 14.71 7.97
C ALA A 7 6.16 14.56 6.86
N CYS A 8 5.62 13.35 6.66
CA CYS A 8 4.53 13.12 5.73
C CYS A 8 3.21 13.78 6.15
N LEU A 9 2.89 13.80 7.44
CA LEU A 9 1.71 14.50 7.94
C LEU A 9 1.85 16.03 7.80
N SER A 10 3.02 16.58 8.15
CA SER A 10 3.25 18.03 8.10
C SER A 10 3.14 18.61 6.69
N ARG A 11 3.67 17.88 5.69
CA ARG A 11 3.56 18.27 4.26
C ARG A 11 2.28 17.80 3.57
N ARG A 12 1.31 17.23 4.31
CA ARG A 12 0.07 16.64 3.80
C ARG A 12 0.29 15.54 2.73
N GLY A 13 1.42 14.85 2.77
CA GLY A 13 1.73 13.67 1.97
C GLY A 13 0.97 12.42 2.42
N VAL A 14 0.53 12.39 3.68
CA VAL A 14 -0.58 11.57 4.19
C VAL A 14 -1.51 12.50 4.98
N VAL A 15 -2.82 12.28 4.89
CA VAL A 15 -3.83 13.05 5.61
C VAL A 15 -4.70 12.13 6.45
N LYS A 16 -5.02 12.54 7.68
CA LYS A 16 -6.02 11.84 8.51
C LYS A 16 -7.40 12.17 7.95
N ARG A 17 -8.00 11.19 7.26
CA ARG A 17 -9.31 11.30 6.63
C ARG A 17 -9.92 9.91 6.58
N PRO A 18 -11.01 9.67 7.32
CA PRO A 18 -11.70 8.38 7.29
C PRO A 18 -12.12 8.04 5.87
N ALA A 19 -11.74 6.86 5.40
CA ALA A 19 -12.29 6.28 4.18
C ALA A 19 -13.58 5.52 4.52
N SER A 20 -14.55 5.53 3.60
CA SER A 20 -15.74 4.69 3.77
C SER A 20 -15.35 3.21 3.64
N ARG A 21 -16.11 2.31 4.26
CA ARG A 21 -15.93 0.86 4.10
C ARG A 21 -15.91 0.44 2.62
N ALA A 22 -16.83 0.99 1.82
CA ALA A 22 -16.88 0.74 0.39
C ALA A 22 -15.60 1.19 -0.35
N THR A 23 -14.96 2.28 0.10
CA THR A 23 -13.68 2.74 -0.46
C THR A 23 -12.55 1.77 -0.13
N VAL A 24 -12.48 1.28 1.11
CA VAL A 24 -11.50 0.27 1.54
C VAL A 24 -11.66 -1.02 0.73
N GLU A 25 -12.89 -1.51 0.62
CA GLU A 25 -13.23 -2.74 -0.11
C GLU A 25 -12.93 -2.62 -1.60
N ARG A 26 -13.22 -1.47 -2.23
CA ARG A 26 -12.88 -1.22 -3.62
C ARG A 26 -11.37 -1.25 -3.86
N GLU A 27 -10.60 -0.56 -3.03
CA GLU A 27 -9.14 -0.53 -3.16
C GLU A 27 -8.52 -1.94 -2.98
N LEU A 28 -9.09 -2.74 -2.07
CA LEU A 28 -8.69 -4.14 -1.89
C LEU A 28 -9.08 -5.00 -3.10
N ALA A 29 -10.19 -4.69 -3.78
CA ALA A 29 -10.59 -5.39 -5.00
C ALA A 29 -9.62 -5.09 -6.15
N GLU A 30 -9.15 -3.84 -6.29
CA GLU A 30 -8.10 -3.49 -7.26
C GLU A 30 -6.82 -4.28 -7.00
N ALA A 31 -6.38 -4.37 -5.73
CA ALA A 31 -5.21 -5.16 -5.36
C ALA A 31 -5.34 -6.64 -5.78
N LYS A 32 -6.53 -7.24 -5.62
CA LYS A 32 -6.80 -8.61 -6.06
C LYS A 32 -6.79 -8.74 -7.58
N GLY A 33 -7.39 -7.78 -8.29
CA GLY A 33 -7.40 -7.76 -9.76
C GLY A 33 -5.99 -7.66 -10.35
N ASP A 34 -5.12 -6.84 -9.74
CA ASP A 34 -3.72 -6.76 -10.14
C ASP A 34 -2.96 -8.06 -9.85
N LEU A 35 -3.22 -8.74 -8.72
CA LEU A 35 -2.61 -10.03 -8.43
C LEU A 35 -3.01 -11.09 -9.46
N ASP A 36 -4.30 -11.14 -9.82
CA ASP A 36 -4.80 -12.09 -10.82
C ASP A 36 -4.23 -11.78 -12.21
N SER A 37 -4.04 -10.50 -12.53
CA SER A 37 -3.36 -10.08 -13.76
C SER A 37 -1.89 -10.50 -13.76
N ALA A 38 -1.17 -10.30 -12.65
CA ALA A 38 0.22 -10.72 -12.51
C ALA A 38 0.38 -12.23 -12.72
N LYS A 39 -0.50 -13.05 -12.14
CA LYS A 39 -0.50 -14.51 -12.32
C LYS A 39 -0.71 -14.90 -13.78
N LYS A 40 -1.61 -14.23 -14.51
CA LYS A 40 -1.84 -14.51 -15.93
C LYS A 40 -0.62 -14.15 -16.77
N SER A 41 -0.06 -12.96 -16.59
CA SER A 41 1.17 -12.54 -17.26
C SER A 41 2.34 -13.50 -17.00
N LEU A 42 2.42 -14.06 -15.78
CA LEU A 42 3.44 -15.05 -15.45
C LEU A 42 3.28 -16.34 -16.26
N LEU A 43 2.04 -16.84 -16.41
CA LEU A 43 1.75 -18.02 -17.23
C LEU A 43 2.12 -17.80 -18.71
N GLU A 44 1.98 -16.56 -19.19
CA GLU A 44 2.35 -16.15 -20.54
C GLU A 44 3.84 -15.81 -20.70
N SER A 45 4.64 -15.96 -19.64
CA SER A 45 6.05 -15.57 -19.60
C SER A 45 6.30 -14.07 -19.86
N ASP A 46 5.28 -13.23 -19.66
CA ASP A 46 5.41 -11.78 -19.68
C ASP A 46 5.89 -11.28 -18.30
N TYR A 47 7.20 -11.44 -18.06
CA TYR A 47 7.81 -11.12 -16.78
C TYR A 47 7.75 -9.64 -16.45
N LYS A 48 7.82 -8.76 -17.45
CA LYS A 48 7.72 -7.31 -17.24
C LYS A 48 6.36 -6.96 -16.66
N TRP A 49 5.27 -7.43 -17.26
CA TRP A 49 3.93 -7.17 -16.75
C TRP A 49 3.65 -7.89 -15.44
N THR A 50 4.21 -9.09 -15.25
CA THR A 50 4.13 -9.81 -13.97
C THR A 50 4.67 -8.96 -12.82
N ILE A 51 5.89 -8.42 -12.96
CA ILE A 51 6.54 -7.62 -11.91
C ILE A 51 5.73 -6.34 -11.64
N ILE A 52 5.33 -5.63 -12.70
CA ILE A 52 4.54 -4.40 -12.57
C ILE A 52 3.24 -4.68 -11.82
N LYS A 53 2.49 -5.70 -12.21
CA LYS A 53 1.19 -6.03 -11.60
C LYS A 53 1.32 -6.58 -10.18
N ALA A 54 2.35 -7.37 -9.90
CA ALA A 54 2.62 -7.84 -8.53
C ALA A 54 2.90 -6.66 -7.59
N TYR A 55 3.74 -5.70 -8.02
CA TYR A 55 4.01 -4.49 -7.25
C TYR A 55 2.75 -3.64 -7.04
N TYR A 56 1.95 -3.41 -8.07
CA TYR A 56 0.69 -2.65 -7.93
C TYR A 56 -0.30 -3.34 -6.98
N SER A 57 -0.39 -4.67 -7.01
CA SER A 57 -1.18 -5.43 -6.05
C SER A 57 -0.75 -5.14 -4.61
N MET A 58 0.55 -5.19 -4.32
CA MET A 58 1.10 -4.89 -2.99
C MET A 58 0.81 -3.45 -2.57
N PHE A 59 1.00 -2.50 -3.49
CA PHE A 59 0.73 -1.09 -3.26
C PHE A 59 -0.74 -0.84 -2.92
N HIS A 60 -1.68 -1.37 -3.71
CA HIS A 60 -3.13 -1.21 -3.49
C HIS A 60 -3.59 -1.92 -2.21
N ALA A 61 -3.00 -3.07 -1.85
CA ALA A 61 -3.28 -3.74 -0.59
C ALA A 61 -2.87 -2.87 0.61
N CYS A 62 -1.67 -2.31 0.59
CA CYS A 62 -1.20 -1.41 1.64
C CYS A 62 -2.01 -0.12 1.71
N LYS A 63 -2.40 0.43 0.56
CA LYS A 63 -3.26 1.60 0.47
C LYS A 63 -4.66 1.36 1.07
N SER A 64 -5.28 0.22 0.77
CA SER A 64 -6.53 -0.21 1.40
C SER A 64 -6.39 -0.34 2.92
N LEU A 65 -5.28 -0.91 3.39
CA LEU A 65 -4.98 -1.03 4.82
C LEU A 65 -4.82 0.35 5.48
N LEU A 66 -4.11 1.29 4.84
CA LEU A 66 -3.96 2.66 5.32
C LEU A 66 -5.32 3.38 5.41
N PHE A 67 -6.18 3.22 4.40
CA PHE A 67 -7.55 3.73 4.40
C PHE A 67 -8.36 3.21 5.59
N SER A 68 -8.23 1.92 5.91
CA SER A 68 -8.89 1.30 7.06
C SER A 68 -8.42 1.88 8.40
N ALA A 69 -7.18 2.37 8.47
CA ALA A 69 -6.63 3.07 9.64
C ALA A 69 -7.01 4.56 9.70
N GLY A 70 -7.82 5.06 8.76
CA GLY A 70 -8.33 6.43 8.75
C GLY A 70 -7.36 7.46 8.17
N TYR A 71 -6.42 7.01 7.33
CA TYR A 71 -5.47 7.86 6.64
C TYR A 71 -5.57 7.69 5.13
N VAL A 72 -5.25 8.73 4.38
CA VAL A 72 -5.15 8.70 2.92
C VAL A 72 -3.81 9.27 2.49
N GLU A 73 -3.05 8.51 1.72
CA GLU A 73 -1.79 8.93 1.11
C GLU A 73 -2.01 9.86 -0.09
N LYS A 74 -0.99 10.65 -0.39
CA LYS A 74 -0.85 11.48 -1.60
C LYS A 74 0.52 11.33 -2.25
N SER A 75 1.36 10.46 -1.70
CA SER A 75 2.72 10.20 -2.13
C SER A 75 3.06 8.75 -1.83
N HIS A 76 3.76 8.10 -2.75
CA HIS A 76 4.22 6.74 -2.57
C HIS A 76 5.11 6.59 -1.34
N GLU A 77 6.11 7.46 -1.19
CA GLU A 77 7.00 7.50 -0.03
C GLU A 77 6.20 7.62 1.29
N CYS A 78 5.15 8.43 1.30
CA CYS A 78 4.33 8.62 2.49
C CYS A 78 3.41 7.44 2.79
N LEU A 79 2.99 6.67 1.79
CA LEU A 79 2.35 5.37 2.03
C LEU A 79 3.30 4.46 2.79
N ILE A 80 4.53 4.30 2.31
CA ILE A 80 5.54 3.43 2.93
C ILE A 80 5.82 3.85 4.37
N ALA A 81 6.04 5.15 4.61
CA ALA A 81 6.29 5.67 5.96
C ALA A 81 5.08 5.44 6.90
N ALA A 82 3.86 5.50 6.39
CA ALA A 82 2.66 5.22 7.16
C ALA A 82 2.51 3.72 7.45
N ILE A 83 2.84 2.83 6.51
CA ILE A 83 2.82 1.38 6.71
C ILE A 83 3.89 0.92 7.72
N GLU A 84 5.09 1.51 7.63
CA GLU A 84 6.18 1.30 8.58
C GLU A 84 5.70 1.65 10.00
N GLU A 85 5.22 2.87 10.23
CA GLU A 85 4.77 3.34 11.55
C GLU A 85 3.52 2.62 12.10
N LEU A 86 2.49 2.44 11.27
CA LEU A 86 1.17 2.06 11.76
C LEU A 86 1.01 0.53 11.90
N PHE A 87 1.80 -0.25 11.16
CA PHE A 87 1.63 -1.70 11.09
C PHE A 87 2.93 -2.47 11.33
N THR A 88 4.04 -2.04 10.76
CA THR A 88 5.31 -2.78 10.87
C THR A 88 5.98 -2.59 12.22
N ASP A 89 6.17 -1.34 12.65
CA ASP A 89 6.78 -0.97 13.94
C ASP A 89 5.94 -1.47 15.14
N ARG A 90 4.66 -1.79 14.88
CA ARG A 90 3.74 -2.35 15.86
C ARG A 90 3.68 -3.88 15.84
N GLY A 91 4.45 -4.54 14.99
CA GLY A 91 4.50 -6.00 14.85
C GLY A 91 3.25 -6.62 14.19
N ILE A 92 2.41 -5.83 13.52
CA ILE A 92 1.20 -6.32 12.83
C ILE A 92 1.58 -6.91 11.46
N LEU A 93 2.57 -6.32 10.79
CA LEU A 93 3.11 -6.80 9.51
C LEU A 93 4.62 -7.04 9.60
N PRO A 94 5.17 -7.97 8.79
CA PRO A 94 6.61 -8.21 8.77
C PRO A 94 7.36 -7.03 8.11
N PRO A 95 8.61 -6.73 8.55
CA PRO A 95 9.42 -5.65 7.98
C PRO A 95 9.68 -5.75 6.48
N ALA A 96 9.63 -6.95 5.92
CA ALA A 96 9.80 -7.20 4.49
C ALA A 96 8.80 -6.40 3.62
N ILE A 97 7.60 -6.13 4.11
CA ILE A 97 6.60 -5.34 3.36
C ILE A 97 7.12 -3.93 3.04
N VAL A 98 7.87 -3.32 3.97
CA VAL A 98 8.43 -1.99 3.77
C VAL A 98 9.59 -2.01 2.78
N SER A 99 10.41 -3.07 2.77
CA SER A 99 11.49 -3.22 1.79
C SER A 99 10.95 -3.46 0.39
N ASP A 100 9.91 -4.27 0.24
CA ASP A 100 9.36 -4.65 -1.07
C ASP A 100 8.60 -3.52 -1.76
N LEU A 101 8.19 -2.49 -1.01
CA LEU A 101 7.54 -1.28 -1.55
C LEU A 101 8.53 -0.18 -1.95
N ARG A 102 9.82 -0.28 -1.62
CA ARG A 102 10.83 0.76 -1.93
C ARG A 102 11.42 0.60 -3.32
#